data_AF-A0A6C0C6J1-F1
#
_entry.id   AF-A0A6C0C6J1-F1
#
_cell.length_a   1.000
_cell.length_b   1.000
_cell.length_c   1.000
_cell.angle_alpha   90.00
_cell.angle_beta   90.00
_cell.angle_gamma   90.00
#
_symmetry.space_group_name_H-M   'P 1'
#
loop_
_entity.id
_entity.type
_entity.pdbx_description
1 polymer ?
#
loop_
_entity_poly.entity_id
_entity_poly.type
_entity_poly.pdbx_seq_one_letter_code
_entity_poly.pdbx_strand_id
1 'polypeptide(L)'
;MASDSTSINDLPGGTNPDTQNRVVLEKTEIPGNGQELQQSTELSSESINKIVMGLQQASSTGMTQLPSSHIPMQTQTHTQDPHIQPNYIPPVQKPDYIGQHDTIHSLMQQNKSTQQEQDKLDLLYSELQMPVIIMALFFVFQMPFFQKKFLMTFPSLFMKDGQHSISGYLVKTALFGGLFYGINKATHYLSEV
;
A
#
# COMPACT_ATOMS: atom_id res chain seq x y z
N MET A 1 -5.24 18.38 5.45
CA MET A 1 -4.65 17.09 5.06
C MET A 1 -3.42 16.93 5.95
N ALA A 2 -3.54 16.17 7.04
CA ALA A 2 -2.51 16.05 8.07
C ALA A 2 -1.59 14.88 7.70
N SER A 3 -0.29 15.14 7.69
CA SER A 3 0.76 14.15 7.49
C SER A 3 1.15 13.58 8.85
N ASP A 4 0.54 12.47 9.25
CA ASP A 4 0.94 11.70 10.42
C ASP A 4 2.21 10.90 10.10
N SER A 5 3.35 11.50 10.41
CA SER A 5 4.66 10.85 10.44
C SER A 5 4.97 10.50 11.89
N THR A 6 5.08 9.21 12.21
CA THR A 6 5.54 8.74 13.53
C THR A 6 7.03 9.03 13.68
N SER A 7 7.33 10.18 14.31
CA SER A 7 8.69 10.60 14.58
C SER A 7 9.38 9.66 15.57
N ILE A 8 10.62 9.27 15.27
CA ILE A 8 11.44 8.35 16.08
C ILE A 8 11.75 8.88 17.49
N ASN A 9 11.44 10.15 17.74
CA ASN A 9 11.58 10.81 19.03
C ASN A 9 10.45 10.49 20.03
N ASP A 10 9.38 9.82 19.60
CA ASP A 10 8.23 9.46 20.46
C ASP A 10 8.38 8.07 21.12
N LEU A 11 9.58 7.49 21.04
CA LEU A 11 9.92 6.22 21.70
C LEU A 11 10.25 6.45 23.18
N PRO A 12 9.57 5.75 24.12
CA PRO A 12 9.94 5.79 25.53
C PRO A 12 11.31 5.14 25.71
N GLY A 13 12.32 5.96 26.02
CA GLY A 13 13.71 5.54 26.20
C GLY A 13 14.75 6.32 25.37
N GLY A 14 14.31 7.26 24.52
CA GLY A 14 15.21 8.15 23.77
C GLY A 14 15.93 9.17 24.68
N THR A 15 17.23 9.34 24.49
CA THR A 15 18.11 10.24 25.26
C THR A 15 17.81 11.72 25.00
N ASN A 16 16.77 12.25 25.64
CA ASN A 16 16.60 13.69 25.83
C ASN A 16 17.23 14.10 27.17
N PRO A 17 18.14 15.09 27.22
CA PRO A 17 18.84 15.48 28.44
C PRO A 17 17.98 16.31 29.42
N ASP A 18 16.67 16.47 29.19
CA ASP A 18 15.84 17.43 29.95
C ASP A 18 14.54 16.87 30.56
N THR A 19 14.43 15.54 30.69
CA THR A 19 13.31 14.93 31.43
C THR A 19 13.83 14.05 32.57
N GLN A 20 14.01 14.68 33.73
CA GLN A 20 14.23 13.97 34.99
C GLN A 20 12.98 13.17 35.36
N ASN A 21 13.00 11.86 35.13
CA ASN A 21 12.13 10.94 35.88
C ASN A 21 13.01 9.95 36.64
N ARG A 22 13.56 10.43 37.76
CA ARG A 22 14.38 9.63 38.68
C ARG A 22 13.44 8.90 39.63
N VAL A 23 13.16 7.63 39.37
CA VAL A 23 12.45 6.77 40.33
C VAL A 23 13.37 6.56 41.54
N VAL A 24 13.05 7.21 42.65
CA VAL A 24 13.73 7.00 43.93
C VAL A 24 13.04 5.81 44.60
N LEU A 25 13.73 4.68 44.72
CA LEU A 25 13.31 3.58 45.60
C LEU A 25 13.63 3.99 47.03
N GLU A 26 12.59 4.21 47.84
CA GLU A 26 12.70 4.40 49.28
C GLU A 26 12.56 3.02 49.97
N LYS A 27 13.62 2.58 50.65
CA LYS A 27 13.66 1.32 51.41
C LYS A 27 13.41 1.64 52.88
N THR A 28 12.23 1.34 53.39
CA THR A 28 11.94 1.39 54.83
C THR A 28 12.48 0.12 55.50
N GLU A 29 13.61 0.23 56.19
CA GLU A 29 14.17 -0.86 57.01
C GLU A 29 13.61 -0.78 58.44
N ILE A 30 13.03 -1.88 58.92
CA ILE A 30 12.55 -2.04 60.30
C ILE A 30 13.72 -2.61 61.14
N PRO A 31 14.19 -1.95 62.21
CA PRO A 31 15.31 -2.44 63.00
C PRO A 31 14.86 -3.58 63.93
N GLY A 32 15.21 -4.81 63.58
CA GLY A 32 15.00 -6.02 64.39
C GLY A 32 16.33 -6.59 64.90
N ASN A 33 16.49 -6.53 66.22
CA ASN A 33 17.67 -6.92 67.01
C ASN A 33 18.05 -8.40 66.79
N GLY A 34 19.21 -8.67 66.18
CA GLY A 34 19.76 -10.02 66.07
C GLY A 34 20.53 -10.42 67.33
N GLN A 35 19.91 -11.24 68.18
CA GLN A 35 20.63 -12.07 69.14
C GLN A 35 20.83 -13.46 68.54
N GLU A 36 22.08 -13.92 68.59
CA GLU A 36 22.56 -15.24 68.22
C GLU A 36 21.84 -16.34 69.03
N LEU A 37 21.66 -17.53 68.42
CA LEU A 37 21.83 -18.86 69.04
C LEU A 37 21.51 -19.97 68.01
N GLN A 38 22.57 -20.62 67.52
CA GLN A 38 22.51 -21.98 66.98
C GLN A 38 22.48 -22.97 68.14
N GLN A 39 21.42 -23.77 68.29
CA GLN A 39 21.55 -25.11 68.85
C GLN A 39 20.37 -26.02 68.48
N SER A 40 20.67 -27.04 67.69
CA SER A 40 19.80 -28.17 67.39
C SER A 40 19.45 -28.92 68.68
N THR A 41 18.19 -28.84 69.10
CA THR A 41 17.62 -29.69 70.16
C THR A 41 17.37 -31.08 69.57
N GLU A 42 18.09 -32.10 70.04
CA GLU A 42 17.73 -33.50 69.74
C GLU A 42 16.34 -33.80 70.30
N LEU A 43 15.41 -34.15 69.41
CA LEU A 43 14.03 -34.46 69.78
C LEU A 43 13.99 -35.82 70.49
N SER A 44 13.62 -35.84 71.76
CA SER A 44 13.49 -37.07 72.55
C SER A 44 12.44 -38.02 71.96
N SER A 45 12.61 -39.35 72.10
CA SER A 45 11.66 -40.37 71.60
C SER A 45 10.23 -40.20 72.13
N GLU A 46 10.06 -39.57 73.30
CA GLU A 46 8.75 -39.20 73.85
C GLU A 46 8.06 -38.12 72.99
N SER A 47 8.83 -37.15 72.50
CA SER A 47 8.35 -36.08 71.63
C SER A 47 7.93 -36.62 70.26
N ILE A 48 8.62 -37.64 69.75
CA ILE A 48 8.28 -38.33 68.49
C ILE A 48 6.90 -39.00 68.60
N ASN A 49 6.61 -39.70 69.70
CA ASN A 49 5.30 -40.34 69.89
C ASN A 49 4.16 -39.32 69.96
N LYS A 50 4.37 -38.17 70.60
CA LYS A 50 3.38 -37.09 70.63
C LYS A 50 3.15 -36.46 69.26
N ILE A 51 4.19 -36.32 68.43
CA ILE A 51 4.06 -35.82 67.05
C ILE A 51 3.27 -36.80 66.19
N VAL A 52 3.54 -38.10 66.31
CA VAL A 52 2.81 -39.14 65.56
C VAL A 52 1.33 -39.16 65.94
N MET A 53 1.01 -39.10 67.24
CA MET A 53 -0.38 -39.02 67.71
C MET A 53 -1.06 -37.72 67.25
N GLY A 54 -0.34 -36.59 67.30
CA GLY A 54 -0.84 -35.31 66.80
C GLY A 54 -1.13 -35.34 65.30
N LEU A 55 -0.28 -35.98 64.50
CA LEU A 55 -0.46 -36.11 63.06
C LEU A 55 -1.64 -37.03 62.71
N GLN A 56 -1.83 -38.13 63.46
CA GLN A 56 -2.93 -39.06 63.23
C GLN A 56 -4.29 -38.45 63.61
N GLN A 57 -4.31 -37.61 64.64
CA GLN A 57 -5.50 -36.83 65.01
C GLN A 57 -5.76 -35.69 64.02
N ALA A 58 -4.72 -35.03 63.53
CA ALA A 58 -4.85 -33.97 62.54
C ALA A 58 -5.28 -34.51 61.16
N SER A 59 -4.86 -35.72 60.80
CA SER A 59 -5.28 -36.36 59.55
C SER A 59 -6.72 -36.86 59.60
N SER A 60 -7.17 -37.40 60.74
CA SER A 60 -8.56 -37.88 60.92
C SER A 60 -9.59 -36.75 60.97
N THR A 61 -9.18 -35.57 61.46
CA THR A 61 -10.01 -34.36 61.50
C THR A 61 -9.90 -33.51 60.22
N GLY A 62 -9.12 -33.96 59.24
CA GLY A 62 -8.93 -33.27 57.96
C GLY A 62 -8.10 -31.99 58.05
N MET A 63 -7.49 -31.67 59.20
CA MET A 63 -6.65 -30.47 59.39
C MET A 63 -5.35 -30.50 58.56
N THR A 64 -4.91 -31.68 58.09
CA THR A 64 -3.75 -31.80 57.19
C THR A 64 -4.10 -31.62 55.72
N GLN A 65 -5.39 -31.50 55.36
CA GLN A 65 -5.78 -31.25 53.98
C GLN A 65 -5.66 -29.75 53.70
N LEU A 66 -4.87 -29.41 52.68
CA LEU A 66 -4.75 -28.03 52.23
C LEU A 66 -6.08 -27.58 51.61
N PRO A 67 -6.56 -26.35 51.92
CA PRO A 67 -7.81 -25.86 51.37
C PRO A 67 -7.69 -25.72 49.84
N SER A 68 -8.60 -26.36 49.11
CA SER A 68 -8.69 -26.29 47.64
C SER A 68 -9.32 -24.99 47.13
N SER A 69 -9.55 -24.01 48.01
CA SER A 69 -10.36 -22.81 47.75
C SER A 69 -9.85 -21.92 46.60
N HIS A 70 -8.61 -22.12 46.16
CA HIS A 70 -7.99 -21.36 45.06
C HIS A 70 -7.47 -22.26 43.93
N ILE A 71 -7.85 -23.54 43.90
CA ILE A 71 -7.47 -24.45 42.81
C ILE A 71 -8.60 -24.46 41.78
N PRO A 72 -8.40 -23.89 40.59
CA PRO A 72 -9.40 -23.95 39.53
C PRO A 72 -9.56 -25.41 39.09
N MET A 73 -10.70 -26.03 39.45
CA MET A 73 -11.05 -27.41 39.07
C MET A 73 -11.42 -27.53 37.59
N GLN A 74 -11.63 -26.40 36.90
CA GLN A 74 -12.02 -26.36 35.50
C GLN A 74 -10.80 -26.20 34.60
N THR A 75 -10.27 -27.32 34.12
CA THR A 75 -9.15 -27.36 33.19
C THR A 75 -9.56 -27.16 31.71
N GLN A 76 -10.86 -27.02 31.44
CA GLN A 76 -11.41 -26.97 30.07
C GLN A 76 -10.80 -25.87 29.20
N THR A 77 -10.46 -24.72 29.78
CA THR A 77 -9.84 -23.61 29.04
C THR A 77 -8.42 -23.94 28.58
N HIS A 78 -7.72 -24.84 29.28
CA HIS A 78 -6.35 -25.25 28.94
C HIS A 78 -6.31 -26.51 28.09
N THR A 79 -7.30 -27.40 28.21
CA THR A 79 -7.37 -28.65 27.41
C THR A 79 -7.94 -28.46 26.01
N GLN A 80 -8.61 -27.33 25.75
CA GLN A 80 -9.24 -27.03 24.46
C GLN A 80 -8.38 -26.14 23.56
N ASP A 81 -7.22 -25.66 24.01
CA ASP A 81 -6.33 -24.86 23.18
C ASP A 81 -5.70 -25.76 22.09
N PRO A 82 -5.92 -25.48 20.80
CA PRO A 82 -5.24 -26.21 19.73
C PRO A 82 -3.71 -26.21 19.90
N HIS A 83 -3.12 -25.16 20.48
CA HIS A 83 -1.68 -25.02 20.70
C HIS A 83 -1.08 -25.99 21.74
N ILE A 84 -1.89 -26.64 22.58
CA ILE A 84 -1.38 -27.60 23.59
C ILE A 84 -1.20 -29.02 23.02
N GLN A 85 -1.56 -29.25 21.76
CA GLN A 85 -1.36 -30.55 21.13
C GLN A 85 0.13 -30.77 20.80
N PRO A 86 0.72 -31.95 21.10
CA PRO A 86 2.14 -32.23 20.86
C PRO A 86 2.63 -32.05 19.42
N ASN A 87 1.72 -31.95 18.44
CA ASN A 87 2.04 -31.75 17.03
C ASN A 87 1.23 -30.61 16.40
N TYR A 88 0.92 -29.56 17.16
CA TYR A 88 0.21 -28.41 16.63
C TYR A 88 1.08 -27.62 15.66
N ILE A 89 0.60 -27.49 14.42
CA ILE A 89 1.23 -26.67 13.37
C ILE A 89 0.35 -25.41 13.24
N PRO A 90 0.86 -24.22 13.60
CA PRO A 90 0.09 -22.99 13.45
C PRO A 90 -0.34 -22.77 11.99
N PRO A 91 -1.58 -22.30 11.74
CA PRO A 91 -1.97 -21.91 10.40
C PRO A 91 -1.04 -20.81 9.90
N VAL A 92 -0.59 -20.95 8.66
CA VAL A 92 0.32 -19.99 8.02
C VAL A 92 -0.43 -18.66 7.83
N GLN A 93 -0.26 -17.73 8.77
CA GLN A 93 -0.88 -16.39 8.69
C GLN A 93 -0.16 -15.47 7.69
N LYS A 94 0.99 -15.89 7.17
CA LYS A 94 1.78 -15.12 6.22
C LYS A 94 1.44 -15.59 4.81
N PRO A 95 0.93 -14.73 3.92
CA PRO A 95 0.90 -15.05 2.49
C PRO A 95 2.33 -15.38 2.06
N ASP A 96 2.46 -16.38 1.19
CA ASP A 96 3.74 -16.75 0.62
C ASP A 96 4.26 -15.58 -0.23
N TYR A 97 5.12 -14.75 0.38
CA TYR A 97 5.77 -13.63 -0.29
C TYR A 97 6.64 -14.09 -1.47
N ILE A 98 6.99 -15.39 -1.54
CA ILE A 98 7.84 -15.95 -2.59
C ILE A 98 7.03 -16.46 -3.80
N GLY A 99 5.74 -16.76 -3.63
CA GLY A 99 4.83 -17.18 -4.71
C GLY A 99 4.12 -16.02 -5.41
N GLN A 100 4.21 -14.80 -4.87
CA GLN A 100 3.45 -13.62 -5.30
C GLN A 100 4.27 -12.55 -6.00
N HIS A 101 5.51 -12.84 -6.39
CA HIS A 101 6.20 -11.97 -7.32
C HIS A 101 5.65 -12.24 -8.71
N ASP A 102 5.36 -11.17 -9.44
CA ASP A 102 5.15 -11.24 -10.86
C ASP A 102 6.31 -12.04 -11.48
N THR A 103 6.02 -13.27 -11.89
CA THR A 103 6.94 -14.04 -12.72
C THR A 103 7.39 -13.16 -13.88
N ILE A 104 8.63 -13.28 -14.33
CA ILE A 104 9.13 -12.52 -15.50
C ILE A 104 8.13 -12.60 -16.68
N HIS A 105 7.41 -13.71 -16.79
CA HIS A 105 6.33 -13.92 -17.74
C HIS A 105 5.11 -12.99 -17.53
N SER A 106 4.62 -12.78 -16.29
CA SER A 106 3.51 -11.84 -16.03
C SER A 106 3.92 -10.39 -16.23
N LEU A 107 5.14 -10.00 -15.85
CA LEU A 107 5.70 -8.68 -16.17
C LEU A 107 5.81 -8.45 -17.67
N MET A 108 6.27 -9.45 -18.42
CA MET A 108 6.39 -9.37 -19.87
C MET A 108 5.01 -9.31 -20.55
N GLN A 109 4.02 -10.03 -20.03
CA GLN A 109 2.64 -9.97 -20.53
C GLN A 109 2.00 -8.61 -20.26
N GLN A 110 2.20 -8.03 -19.08
CA GLN A 110 1.71 -6.70 -18.74
C GLN A 110 2.37 -5.61 -19.61
N ASN A 111 3.67 -5.68 -19.85
CA ASN A 111 4.36 -4.77 -20.76
C ASN A 111 3.85 -4.91 -22.20
N LYS A 112 3.56 -6.14 -22.66
CA LYS A 112 2.97 -6.37 -23.98
C LYS A 112 1.57 -5.78 -24.08
N SER A 113 0.72 -5.93 -23.07
CA SER A 113 -0.63 -5.36 -23.10
C SER A 113 -0.61 -3.84 -23.09
N THR A 114 0.29 -3.22 -22.32
CA THR A 114 0.43 -1.75 -22.28
C THR A 114 0.99 -1.21 -23.59
N GLN A 115 1.94 -1.90 -24.22
CA GLN A 115 2.42 -1.52 -25.56
C GLN A 115 1.34 -1.70 -26.62
N GLN A 116 0.58 -2.79 -26.58
CA GLN A 116 -0.54 -3.01 -27.50
C GLN A 116 -1.62 -1.93 -27.39
N GLU A 117 -1.84 -1.36 -26.21
CA GLU A 117 -2.79 -0.27 -26.03
C GLU A 117 -2.27 1.03 -26.63
N GLN A 118 -0.97 1.33 -26.45
CA GLN A 118 -0.32 2.47 -27.10
C GLN A 118 -0.30 2.32 -28.62
N ASP A 119 0.09 1.14 -29.14
CA ASP A 119 0.10 0.83 -30.56
C ASP A 119 -1.28 1.01 -31.21
N LYS A 120 -2.36 0.68 -30.47
CA LYS A 120 -3.74 0.88 -30.95
C LYS A 120 -4.11 2.36 -31.03
N LEU A 121 -3.71 3.17 -30.06
CA LEU A 121 -3.98 4.61 -30.07
C LEU A 121 -3.18 5.30 -31.18
N ASP A 122 -1.94 4.89 -31.41
CA ASP A 122 -1.08 5.41 -32.48
C ASP A 122 -1.61 5.01 -33.86
N LEU A 123 -2.09 3.78 -34.01
CA LEU A 123 -2.76 3.33 -35.23
C LEU A 123 -4.02 4.16 -35.49
N LEU A 124 -4.86 4.36 -34.47
CA LEU A 124 -6.09 5.13 -34.60
C LEU A 124 -5.81 6.60 -34.93
N TYR A 125 -4.78 7.18 -34.32
CA TYR A 125 -4.35 8.54 -34.58
C TYR A 125 -3.87 8.69 -36.02
N SER A 126 -2.97 7.80 -36.49
CA SER A 126 -2.47 7.85 -37.86
C SER A 126 -3.57 7.67 -38.91
N GLU A 127 -4.58 6.83 -38.64
CA GLU A 127 -5.71 6.61 -39.53
C GLU A 127 -6.69 7.82 -39.55
N LEU A 128 -7.00 8.39 -38.40
CA LEU A 128 -7.94 9.53 -38.28
C LEU A 128 -7.34 10.88 -38.64
N GLN A 129 -6.03 11.05 -38.53
CA GLN A 129 -5.36 12.31 -38.83
C GLN A 129 -5.66 12.79 -40.25
N MET A 130 -5.58 11.89 -41.23
CA MET A 130 -5.82 12.18 -42.64
C MET A 130 -7.22 12.72 -42.93
N PRO A 131 -8.32 12.03 -42.56
CA PRO A 131 -9.67 12.53 -42.77
C PRO A 131 -9.96 13.78 -41.94
N VAL A 132 -9.42 13.90 -40.73
CA VAL A 132 -9.60 15.11 -39.89
C VAL A 132 -8.96 16.34 -40.54
N ILE A 133 -7.73 16.22 -41.04
CA ILE A 133 -7.06 17.31 -41.75
C ILE A 133 -7.85 17.70 -43.00
N ILE A 134 -8.33 16.74 -43.78
CA ILE A 134 -9.09 17.02 -45.00
C ILE A 134 -10.41 17.74 -44.68
N MET A 135 -11.10 17.33 -43.61
CA MET A 135 -12.32 17.96 -43.12
C MET A 135 -12.07 19.39 -42.66
N ALA A 136 -11.04 19.61 -41.84
CA ALA A 136 -10.67 20.93 -41.35
C ALA A 136 -10.24 21.86 -42.49
N LEU A 137 -9.43 21.35 -43.43
CA LEU A 137 -8.97 22.11 -44.59
C LEU A 137 -10.14 22.49 -45.49
N PHE A 138 -11.05 21.54 -45.76
CA PHE A 138 -12.26 21.79 -46.53
C PHE A 138 -13.14 22.85 -45.86
N PHE A 139 -13.33 22.76 -44.55
CA PHE A 139 -14.10 23.73 -43.78
C PHE A 139 -13.51 25.14 -43.90
N VAL A 140 -12.20 25.29 -43.72
CA VAL A 140 -11.51 26.58 -43.88
C VAL A 140 -11.69 27.13 -45.29
N PHE A 141 -11.55 26.29 -46.33
CA PHE A 141 -11.74 26.70 -47.72
C PHE A 141 -13.18 27.05 -48.05
N GLN A 142 -14.15 26.50 -47.33
CA GLN A 142 -15.57 26.80 -47.48
C GLN A 142 -15.97 28.12 -46.81
N MET A 143 -15.21 28.57 -45.80
CA MET A 143 -15.51 29.80 -45.07
C MET A 143 -15.58 31.03 -45.99
N PRO A 144 -16.59 31.91 -45.81
CA PRO A 144 -16.76 33.10 -46.65
C PRO A 144 -15.59 34.09 -46.49
N PHE A 145 -14.91 34.11 -45.34
CA PHE A 145 -13.70 34.90 -45.14
C PHE A 145 -12.57 34.46 -46.06
N PHE A 146 -12.33 33.15 -46.16
CA PHE A 146 -11.30 32.60 -47.04
C PHE A 146 -11.63 32.90 -48.50
N GLN A 147 -12.89 32.72 -48.91
CA GLN A 147 -13.32 33.09 -50.27
C GLN A 147 -13.02 34.57 -50.57
N LYS A 148 -13.44 35.50 -49.68
CA LYS A 148 -13.21 36.94 -49.88
C LYS A 148 -11.72 37.28 -49.96
N LYS A 149 -10.88 36.67 -49.11
CA LYS A 149 -9.42 36.85 -49.16
C LYS A 149 -8.81 36.26 -50.42
N PHE A 150 -9.27 35.08 -50.85
CA PHE A 150 -8.81 34.45 -52.08
C PHE A 150 -9.18 35.30 -53.32
N LEU A 151 -10.38 35.89 -53.36
CA LEU A 151 -10.78 36.86 -54.39
C LEU A 151 -9.90 38.12 -54.37
N MET A 152 -9.52 38.60 -53.19
CA MET A 152 -8.67 39.78 -53.03
C MET A 152 -7.20 39.53 -53.41
N THR A 153 -6.68 38.34 -53.14
CA THR A 153 -5.30 37.93 -53.49
C THR A 153 -5.17 37.60 -54.98
N PHE A 154 -6.19 37.00 -55.59
CA PHE A 154 -6.19 36.57 -56.99
C PHE A 154 -7.32 37.21 -57.81
N PRO A 155 -7.43 38.55 -57.87
CA PRO A 155 -8.56 39.23 -58.52
C PRO A 155 -8.65 38.96 -60.02
N SER A 156 -7.52 38.61 -60.66
CA SER A 156 -7.45 38.30 -62.10
C SER A 156 -8.06 36.95 -62.50
N LEU A 157 -8.33 36.06 -61.54
CA LEU A 157 -8.86 34.70 -61.78
C LEU A 157 -10.39 34.63 -61.65
N PHE A 158 -11.03 35.75 -61.32
CA PHE A 158 -12.47 35.89 -61.19
C PHE A 158 -13.05 36.66 -62.36
N MET A 159 -14.27 36.28 -62.78
CA MET A 159 -15.01 37.06 -63.77
C MET A 159 -15.33 38.44 -63.18
N LYS A 160 -15.38 39.46 -64.05
CA LYS A 160 -15.69 40.86 -63.68
C LYS A 160 -17.01 40.99 -62.89
N ASP A 161 -17.87 39.99 -62.97
CA ASP A 161 -19.17 39.88 -62.29
C ASP A 161 -19.10 39.37 -60.85
N GLY A 162 -17.91 39.09 -60.30
CA GLY A 162 -17.73 38.65 -58.91
C GLY A 162 -18.13 37.18 -58.65
N GLN A 163 -18.47 36.43 -59.69
CA GLN A 163 -18.75 35.00 -59.64
C GLN A 163 -17.50 34.18 -59.99
N HIS A 164 -17.35 33.00 -59.36
CA HIS A 164 -16.22 32.11 -59.60
C HIS A 164 -16.25 31.60 -61.04
N SER A 165 -15.24 31.97 -61.84
CA SER A 165 -14.97 31.34 -63.12
C SER A 165 -14.55 29.88 -62.91
N ILE A 166 -14.75 29.01 -63.92
CA ILE A 166 -14.17 27.66 -63.95
C ILE A 166 -12.67 27.71 -63.60
N SER A 167 -11.93 28.70 -64.11
CA SER A 167 -10.51 28.90 -63.82
C SER A 167 -10.23 29.17 -62.34
N GLY A 168 -11.10 29.93 -61.66
CA GLY A 168 -10.99 30.20 -60.23
C GLY A 168 -11.21 28.95 -59.38
N TYR A 169 -12.16 28.08 -59.76
CA TYR A 169 -12.33 26.78 -59.12
C TYR A 169 -11.12 25.86 -59.34
N LEU A 170 -10.55 25.87 -60.54
CA LEU A 170 -9.41 25.02 -60.90
C LEU A 170 -8.16 25.41 -60.09
N VAL A 171 -7.87 26.71 -59.97
CA VAL A 171 -6.79 27.22 -59.12
C VAL A 171 -7.07 26.94 -57.64
N LYS A 172 -8.31 27.11 -57.17
CA LYS A 172 -8.69 26.80 -55.79
C LYS A 172 -8.46 25.31 -55.46
N THR A 173 -8.80 24.41 -56.38
CA THR A 173 -8.55 22.97 -56.22
C THR A 173 -7.06 22.63 -56.23
N ALA A 174 -6.29 23.24 -57.13
CA ALA A 174 -4.84 23.07 -57.16
C ALA A 174 -4.17 23.58 -55.87
N LEU A 175 -4.61 24.75 -55.36
CA LEU A 175 -4.15 25.32 -54.10
C LEU A 175 -4.50 24.41 -52.92
N PHE A 176 -5.72 23.89 -52.88
CA PHE A 176 -6.17 22.95 -51.85
C PHE A 176 -5.31 21.69 -51.83
N GLY A 177 -5.09 21.08 -53.01
CA GLY A 177 -4.25 19.88 -53.12
C GLY A 177 -2.79 20.15 -52.73
N GLY A 178 -2.22 21.29 -53.15
CA GLY A 178 -0.87 21.69 -52.78
C GLY A 178 -0.72 21.95 -51.28
N LEU A 179 -1.70 22.62 -50.66
CA LEU A 179 -1.69 22.88 -49.23
C LEU A 179 -1.90 21.61 -48.41
N PHE A 180 -2.80 20.72 -48.85
CA PHE A 180 -2.98 19.40 -48.25
C PHE A 180 -1.69 18.58 -48.29
N TYR A 181 -1.03 18.51 -49.45
CA TYR A 181 0.25 17.81 -49.60
C TYR A 181 1.33 18.42 -48.70
N GLY A 182 1.41 19.75 -48.62
CA GLY A 182 2.36 20.44 -47.74
C GLY A 182 2.14 20.15 -46.26
N ILE A 183 0.90 20.24 -45.78
CA ILE A 183 0.55 19.93 -44.37
C ILE A 183 0.79 18.45 -44.07
N ASN A 184 0.39 17.56 -44.98
CA ASN A 184 0.61 16.12 -44.84
C ASN A 184 2.11 15.81 -44.71
N LYS A 185 2.94 16.34 -45.63
CA LYS A 185 4.41 16.21 -45.60
C LYS A 185 5.00 16.77 -44.31
N ALA A 186 4.55 17.96 -43.88
CA ALA A 186 5.02 18.59 -42.65
C ALA A 186 4.67 17.75 -41.41
N THR A 187 3.48 17.14 -41.38
CA THR A 187 3.05 16.32 -40.23
C THR A 187 3.83 15.00 -40.17
N HIS A 188 4.10 14.36 -41.30
CA HIS A 188 4.98 13.18 -41.32
C HIS A 188 6.40 13.53 -40.88
N TYR A 189 6.94 14.68 -41.31
CA TYR A 189 8.26 15.13 -40.88
C TYR A 189 8.33 15.41 -39.37
N LEU A 190 7.28 16.02 -38.79
CA LEU A 190 7.15 16.25 -37.34
C LEU A 190 6.92 14.97 -36.54
N SER A 191 6.46 13.89 -37.17
CA SER A 191 6.24 12.61 -36.48
C SER A 191 7.50 11.72 -36.49
N GLU A 192 8.45 12.00 -37.36
CA GLU A 192 9.72 11.27 -37.47
C GLU A 192 10.86 11.94 -36.65
N VAL A 193 10.72 13.24 -36.35
CA VAL A 193 11.58 14.02 -35.44
C VAL A 193 11.06 13.93 -34.01
#